data_AF-A0A7W1F188-F1
#
_entry.id   AF-A0A7W1F188-F1
#
_cell.length_a   1.000
_cell.length_b   1.000
_cell.length_c   1.000
_cell.angle_alpha   90.00
_cell.angle_beta   90.00
_cell.angle_gamma   90.00
#
_symmetry.space_group_name_H-M   'P 1'
#
loop_
_entity.id
_entity.type
_entity.pdbx_description
1 polymer ?
#
loop_
_entity_poly.entity_id
_entity_poly.type
_entity_poly.pdbx_seq_one_letter_code
_entity_poly.pdbx_strand_id
1 'polypeptide(L)'
;MRISVHLLALLALATGPAQGAEVEPSDTAKRAIASAEQAVLDQYEQFRAAALKEQQRLVAALDKEMVRETKAGRLEGAQAVRQALETVKDPQWVDAVVDAADVDLLGNPRKPNQVVLWNQHNGIHGDRGTATARVVLLLADRVVARGDPVEVPWKADADTSVTVPLPKVRWDGVRIEVETVHGIGGGLAEVQVLVAGRNIAPQLRARASACFPNPAFTADRINDGVTSSAQFGVGYWLLPTVHPGWIELVPSGGMSVPTK
;
A
#
# COMPACT_ATOMS: atom_id res chain seq x y z
N MET A 1 12.05 25.53 -7.66
CA MET A 1 10.90 26.42 -7.39
C MET A 1 9.83 25.59 -6.72
N ARG A 2 9.71 25.66 -5.38
CA ARG A 2 8.72 24.87 -4.61
C ARG A 2 7.46 25.72 -4.47
N ILE A 3 6.47 25.48 -5.32
CA ILE A 3 5.14 26.08 -5.13
C ILE A 3 4.54 25.44 -3.88
N SER A 4 4.12 26.27 -2.93
CA SER A 4 3.62 25.83 -1.62
C SER A 4 2.29 25.06 -1.77
N VAL A 5 2.37 23.73 -1.68
CA VAL A 5 1.26 22.75 -1.70
C VAL A 5 0.29 22.92 -0.51
N HIS A 6 0.56 23.83 0.43
CA HIS A 6 -0.27 24.05 1.61
C HIS A 6 -1.65 24.67 1.33
N LEU A 7 -1.86 25.33 0.18
CA LEU A 7 -3.12 26.05 -0.07
C LEU A 7 -4.29 25.12 -0.48
N LEU A 8 -4.02 24.00 -1.17
CA LEU A 8 -5.06 23.05 -1.63
C LEU A 8 -5.53 22.10 -0.52
N ALA A 9 -4.65 21.72 0.40
CA ALA A 9 -5.02 20.90 1.57
C ALA A 9 -5.90 21.67 2.57
N LEU A 10 -5.79 23.00 2.61
CA LEU A 10 -6.59 23.86 3.49
C LEU A 10 -8.05 24.02 3.03
N LEU A 11 -8.35 23.89 1.72
CA LEU A 11 -9.73 23.93 1.24
C LEU A 11 -10.49 22.63 1.48
N ALA A 12 -9.82 21.47 1.47
CA ALA A 12 -10.48 20.18 1.71
C ALA A 12 -10.80 19.90 3.19
N LEU A 13 -10.17 20.62 4.13
CA LEU A 13 -10.37 20.44 5.58
C LEU A 13 -11.50 21.31 6.17
N ALA A 14 -12.15 22.15 5.36
CA ALA A 14 -13.18 23.09 5.83
C ALA A 14 -14.63 22.57 5.75
N THR A 15 -14.87 21.35 5.25
CA THR A 15 -16.22 20.79 5.09
C THR A 15 -16.51 19.73 6.16
N GLY A 16 -16.86 20.17 7.36
CA GLY A 16 -17.55 19.32 8.34
C GLY A 16 -18.98 18.99 7.90
N PRO A 17 -19.60 17.91 8.41
CA PRO A 17 -20.93 17.49 8.02
C PRO A 17 -21.99 18.41 8.65
N ALA A 18 -22.18 19.60 8.07
CA ALA A 18 -23.36 20.40 8.31
C ALA A 18 -24.40 20.04 7.25
N GLN A 19 -25.57 19.56 7.69
CA GLN A 19 -26.77 19.47 6.86
C GLN A 19 -27.20 20.90 6.49
N GLY A 20 -26.56 21.46 5.48
CA GLY A 20 -26.79 22.80 4.96
C GLY A 20 -26.72 22.73 3.44
N ALA A 21 -27.63 23.46 2.78
CA ALA A 21 -27.81 23.51 1.33
C ALA A 21 -26.47 23.42 0.57
N GLU A 22 -26.44 22.64 -0.52
CA GLU A 22 -25.32 22.61 -1.47
C GLU A 22 -25.00 24.05 -1.90
N VAL A 23 -23.95 24.62 -1.31
CA VAL A 23 -23.45 25.93 -1.71
C VAL A 23 -22.60 25.70 -2.94
N GLU A 24 -23.14 26.06 -4.10
CA GLU A 24 -22.39 26.10 -5.35
C GLU A 24 -21.10 26.93 -5.18
N PRO A 25 -19.93 26.43 -5.62
CA PRO A 25 -18.69 27.19 -5.55
C PRO A 25 -18.79 28.49 -6.34
N SER A 26 -18.18 29.57 -5.83
CA SER A 26 -18.10 30.83 -6.57
C SER A 26 -17.32 30.68 -7.89
N ASP A 27 -17.58 31.54 -8.87
CA ASP A 27 -16.84 31.52 -10.15
C ASP A 27 -15.33 31.70 -9.98
N THR A 28 -14.91 32.41 -8.93
CA THR A 28 -13.49 32.53 -8.56
C THR A 28 -12.94 31.20 -8.07
N ALA A 29 -13.69 30.46 -7.24
CA ALA A 29 -13.30 29.12 -6.81
C ALA A 29 -13.25 28.14 -7.99
N LYS A 30 -14.25 28.17 -8.90
CA LYS A 30 -14.28 27.34 -10.11
C LYS A 30 -13.06 27.57 -11.01
N ARG A 31 -12.69 28.83 -11.25
CA ARG A 31 -11.49 29.18 -12.03
C ARG A 31 -10.20 28.75 -11.33
N ALA A 32 -10.11 28.87 -10.01
CA ALA A 32 -8.95 28.42 -9.26
C ALA A 32 -8.78 26.89 -9.32
N ILE A 33 -9.88 26.14 -9.24
CA ILE A 33 -9.89 24.67 -9.39
C ILE A 33 -9.42 24.29 -10.80
N ALA A 34 -10.02 24.86 -11.85
CA ALA A 34 -9.64 24.57 -13.23
C ALA A 34 -8.16 24.91 -13.52
N SER A 35 -7.67 26.04 -12.99
CA SER A 35 -6.26 26.40 -13.12
C SER A 35 -5.33 25.42 -12.38
N ALA A 36 -5.75 24.90 -11.22
CA ALA A 36 -5.00 23.89 -10.50
C ALA A 36 -4.97 22.57 -11.26
N GLU A 37 -6.11 22.11 -11.79
CA GLU A 37 -6.22 20.91 -12.62
C GLU A 37 -5.30 20.97 -13.84
N GLN A 38 -5.30 22.09 -14.57
CA GLN A 38 -4.39 22.28 -15.70
C GLN A 38 -2.92 22.22 -15.28
N ALA A 39 -2.55 22.86 -14.15
CA ALA A 39 -1.18 22.81 -13.66
C ALA A 39 -0.74 21.38 -13.28
N VAL A 40 -1.65 20.55 -12.75
CA VAL A 40 -1.38 19.13 -12.48
C VAL A 40 -1.13 18.35 -13.78
N LEU A 41 -1.96 18.58 -14.81
CA LEU A 41 -1.79 17.95 -16.12
C LEU A 41 -0.45 18.35 -16.76
N ASP A 42 -0.09 19.63 -16.73
CA ASP A 42 1.18 20.12 -17.25
C ASP A 42 2.37 19.47 -16.52
N GLN A 43 2.29 19.32 -15.19
CA GLN A 43 3.33 18.67 -14.39
C GLN A 43 3.44 17.16 -14.73
N TYR A 44 2.31 16.49 -14.95
CA TYR A 44 2.29 15.10 -15.41
C TYR A 44 2.96 14.93 -16.77
N GLU A 45 2.63 15.78 -17.73
CA GLU A 45 3.24 15.73 -19.06
C GLU A 45 4.75 16.00 -19.01
N GLN A 46 5.19 16.96 -18.19
CA GLN A 46 6.62 17.21 -17.96
C GLN A 46 7.33 15.99 -17.37
N PHE A 47 6.72 15.34 -16.38
CA PHE A 47 7.28 14.15 -15.77
C PHE A 47 7.36 12.99 -16.77
N ARG A 48 6.29 12.76 -17.53
CA ARG A 48 6.24 11.73 -18.59
C ARG A 48 7.27 11.99 -19.69
N ALA A 49 7.44 13.25 -20.10
CA ALA A 49 8.48 13.65 -21.06
C ALA A 49 9.90 13.41 -20.52
N ALA A 50 10.13 13.67 -19.22
CA ALA A 50 11.40 13.36 -18.58
C ALA A 50 11.67 11.84 -18.51
N ALA A 51 10.66 11.04 -18.16
CA ALA A 51 10.74 9.59 -18.15
C ALA A 51 11.03 9.01 -19.55
N LEU A 52 10.39 9.54 -20.60
CA LEU A 52 10.66 9.16 -22.00
C LEU A 52 12.10 9.49 -22.41
N LYS A 53 12.60 10.67 -22.04
CA LYS A 53 13.99 11.06 -22.29
C LYS A 53 14.98 10.12 -21.60
N GLU A 54 14.66 9.69 -20.38
CA GLU A 54 15.47 8.73 -19.65
C GLU A 54 15.42 7.33 -20.26
N GLN A 55 14.24 6.87 -20.72
CA GLN A 55 14.10 5.63 -21.49
C GLN A 55 15.02 5.64 -22.71
N GLN A 56 15.00 6.72 -23.50
CA GLN A 56 15.87 6.87 -24.68
C GLN A 56 17.37 6.83 -24.31
N ARG A 57 17.76 7.47 -23.20
CA ARG A 57 19.13 7.44 -22.69
C ARG A 57 19.56 6.02 -22.30
N LEU A 58 18.68 5.28 -21.61
CA LEU A 58 18.93 3.89 -21.20
C LEU A 58 19.02 2.95 -22.40
N VAL A 59 18.13 3.07 -23.38
CA VAL A 59 18.20 2.30 -24.64
C VAL A 59 19.54 2.51 -25.32
N ALA A 60 19.98 3.77 -25.50
CA ALA A 60 21.26 4.07 -26.13
C ALA A 60 22.47 3.53 -25.33
N ALA A 61 22.38 3.49 -23.99
CA ALA A 61 23.43 2.94 -23.14
C ALA A 61 23.49 1.40 -23.25
N LEU A 62 22.33 0.73 -23.20
CA LEU A 62 22.21 -0.72 -23.31
C LEU A 62 22.61 -1.23 -24.70
N ASP A 63 22.28 -0.51 -25.77
CA ASP A 63 22.74 -0.84 -27.12
C ASP A 63 24.27 -0.81 -27.23
N LYS A 64 24.92 0.21 -26.65
CA LYS A 64 26.40 0.29 -26.60
C LYS A 64 27.02 -0.85 -25.79
N GLU A 65 26.39 -1.18 -24.66
CA GLU A 65 26.82 -2.28 -23.80
C GLU A 65 26.70 -3.63 -24.51
N MET A 66 25.59 -3.89 -25.19
CA MET A 66 25.36 -5.11 -25.96
C MET A 66 26.44 -5.31 -27.04
N VAL A 67 26.80 -4.24 -27.75
CA VAL A 67 27.90 -4.27 -28.74
C VAL A 67 29.24 -4.58 -28.07
N ARG A 68 29.50 -4.01 -26.88
CA ARG A 68 30.73 -4.26 -26.12
C ARG A 68 30.85 -5.72 -25.68
N GLU A 69 29.79 -6.28 -25.11
CA GLU A 69 29.74 -7.67 -24.68
C GLU A 69 29.93 -8.65 -25.85
N THR A 70 29.28 -8.37 -26.98
CA THR A 70 29.40 -9.18 -28.20
C THR A 70 30.82 -9.16 -28.76
N LYS A 71 31.46 -7.98 -28.85
CA LYS A 71 32.86 -7.85 -29.29
C LYS A 71 33.85 -8.57 -28.37
N ALA A 72 33.53 -8.66 -27.08
CA ALA A 72 34.36 -9.36 -26.11
C ALA A 72 34.11 -10.88 -26.04
N GLY A 73 33.20 -11.42 -26.87
CA GLY A 73 32.87 -12.85 -26.87
C GLY A 73 32.07 -13.33 -25.66
N ARG A 74 31.48 -12.40 -24.88
CA ARG A 74 30.69 -12.72 -23.67
C ARG A 74 29.21 -12.87 -24.04
N LEU A 75 28.86 -14.06 -24.53
CA LEU A 75 27.51 -14.35 -25.03
C LEU A 75 26.40 -14.21 -23.97
N GLU A 76 26.62 -14.72 -22.77
CA GLU A 76 25.65 -14.60 -21.67
C GLU A 76 25.41 -13.13 -21.27
N GLY A 77 26.49 -12.35 -21.18
CA GLY A 77 26.41 -10.91 -20.92
C GLY A 77 25.60 -10.17 -21.99
N ALA A 78 25.86 -10.47 -23.27
CA ALA A 78 25.11 -9.90 -24.38
C ALA A 78 23.62 -10.27 -24.35
N GLN A 79 23.29 -11.52 -23.98
CA GLN A 79 21.89 -11.98 -23.84
C GLN A 79 21.16 -11.26 -22.70
N ALA A 80 21.79 -11.11 -21.53
CA ALA A 80 21.21 -10.40 -20.40
C ALA A 80 20.93 -8.92 -20.74
N VAL A 81 21.89 -8.24 -21.41
CA VAL A 81 21.72 -6.86 -21.85
C VAL A 81 20.60 -6.75 -22.89
N ARG A 82 20.48 -7.72 -23.80
CA ARG A 82 19.39 -7.77 -24.78
C ARG A 82 18.02 -7.90 -24.10
N GLN A 83 17.88 -8.78 -23.12
CA GLN A 83 16.63 -8.91 -22.36
C GLN A 83 16.26 -7.59 -21.66
N ALA A 84 17.23 -6.95 -21.00
CA ALA A 84 17.01 -5.64 -20.38
C ALA A 84 16.61 -4.56 -21.41
N LEU A 85 17.22 -4.58 -22.59
CA LEU A 85 16.90 -3.66 -23.69
C LEU A 85 15.46 -3.84 -24.18
N GLU A 86 14.99 -5.08 -24.36
CA GLU A 86 13.60 -5.36 -24.74
C GLU A 86 12.61 -4.84 -23.68
N THR A 87 12.90 -5.08 -22.39
CA THR A 87 12.08 -4.55 -21.28
C THR A 87 12.02 -3.02 -21.30
N VAL A 88 13.13 -2.33 -21.53
CA VAL A 88 13.16 -0.86 -21.56
C VAL A 88 12.52 -0.31 -22.83
N LYS A 89 12.54 -1.03 -23.95
CA LYS A 89 11.88 -0.62 -25.22
C LYS A 89 10.37 -0.79 -25.23
N ASP A 90 9.82 -1.52 -24.27
CA ASP A 90 8.38 -1.68 -24.13
C ASP A 90 7.69 -0.30 -24.10
N PRO A 91 6.71 -0.03 -24.99
CA PRO A 91 5.94 1.22 -24.97
C PRO A 91 5.29 1.51 -23.61
N GLN A 92 4.99 0.48 -22.81
CA GLN A 92 4.41 0.60 -21.47
C GLN A 92 5.45 0.91 -20.39
N TRP A 93 6.75 0.87 -20.68
CA TRP A 93 7.79 1.10 -19.68
C TRP A 93 7.68 2.48 -19.03
N VAL A 94 7.42 3.53 -19.82
CA VAL A 94 7.26 4.90 -19.30
C VAL A 94 6.05 4.98 -18.39
N ASP A 95 4.91 4.43 -18.82
CA ASP A 95 3.69 4.45 -18.03
C ASP A 95 3.88 3.63 -16.73
N ALA A 96 4.58 2.49 -16.79
CA ALA A 96 4.95 1.69 -15.62
C ALA A 96 5.89 2.42 -14.66
N VAL A 97 6.87 3.19 -15.16
CA VAL A 97 7.75 4.04 -14.32
C VAL A 97 6.98 5.19 -13.69
N VAL A 98 6.07 5.80 -14.45
CA VAL A 98 5.18 6.85 -13.96
C VAL A 98 4.20 6.31 -12.93
N ASP A 99 3.81 5.04 -13.06
CA ASP A 99 2.96 4.35 -12.10
C ASP A 99 3.68 3.84 -10.86
N ALA A 100 4.94 3.43 -11.03
CA ALA A 100 5.83 3.01 -9.95
C ALA A 100 6.43 4.20 -9.19
N ALA A 101 6.33 5.43 -9.71
CA ALA A 101 6.67 6.60 -8.94
C ALA A 101 5.78 6.62 -7.70
N ASP A 102 6.39 6.42 -6.52
CA ASP A 102 5.75 6.43 -5.20
C ASP A 102 5.13 7.81 -4.86
N VAL A 103 4.99 8.72 -5.82
CA VAL A 103 4.40 10.04 -5.71
C VAL A 103 3.27 10.24 -6.75
N ASP A 104 2.18 10.89 -6.33
CA ASP A 104 1.10 11.35 -7.19
C ASP A 104 1.58 12.49 -8.11
N LEU A 105 0.68 12.97 -8.98
CA LEU A 105 0.97 14.05 -9.94
C LEU A 105 1.42 15.36 -9.29
N LEU A 106 1.20 15.52 -7.97
CA LEU A 106 1.57 16.67 -7.18
C LEU A 106 2.86 16.46 -6.37
N GLY A 107 3.52 15.30 -6.52
CA GLY A 107 4.70 14.94 -5.75
C GLY A 107 4.41 14.45 -4.33
N ASN A 108 3.15 14.19 -3.97
CA ASN A 108 2.80 13.61 -2.67
C ASN A 108 2.94 12.09 -2.75
N PRO A 109 3.34 11.38 -1.69
CA PRO A 109 3.36 9.93 -1.70
C PRO A 109 2.03 9.34 -2.20
N ARG A 110 2.05 8.45 -3.21
CA ARG A 110 0.84 7.74 -3.68
C ARG A 110 0.24 7.05 -2.46
N LYS A 111 -0.99 7.45 -2.11
CA LYS A 111 -1.65 6.89 -0.93
C LYS A 111 -1.97 5.42 -1.19
N PRO A 112 -1.78 4.54 -0.20
CA PRO A 112 -2.22 3.17 -0.36
C PRO A 112 -3.73 3.15 -0.62
N ASN A 113 -4.13 2.35 -1.61
CA ASN A 113 -5.50 2.33 -2.10
C ASN A 113 -6.24 1.04 -1.72
N GLN A 114 -5.50 0.02 -1.25
CA GLN A 114 -6.05 -1.28 -0.90
C GLN A 114 -5.28 -1.90 0.26
N VAL A 115 -5.95 -2.75 1.01
CA VAL A 115 -5.37 -3.67 1.98
C VAL A 115 -5.73 -5.09 1.58
N VAL A 116 -4.77 -6.02 1.66
CA VAL A 116 -5.04 -7.45 1.48
C VAL A 116 -4.90 -8.13 2.83
N LEU A 117 -5.95 -8.85 3.23
CA LEU A 117 -5.97 -9.65 4.46
C LEU A 117 -5.80 -11.10 4.07
N TRP A 118 -4.67 -11.70 4.40
CA TRP A 118 -4.44 -13.13 4.27
C TRP A 118 -4.87 -13.83 5.54
N ASN A 119 -5.83 -14.73 5.41
CA ASN A 119 -6.29 -15.52 6.54
C ASN A 119 -5.25 -16.57 6.93
N GLN A 120 -5.34 -17.05 8.16
CA GLN A 120 -4.56 -18.19 8.63
C GLN A 120 -5.48 -19.38 8.92
N HIS A 121 -4.92 -20.58 8.85
CA HIS A 121 -5.57 -21.84 9.16
C HIS A 121 -4.79 -22.70 10.16
N ASN A 122 -3.78 -22.12 10.80
CA ASN A 122 -3.01 -22.72 11.90
C ASN A 122 -2.34 -24.05 11.53
N GLY A 123 -1.87 -24.15 10.29
CA GLY A 123 -1.15 -25.28 9.74
C GLY A 123 -1.92 -26.59 9.88
N ILE A 124 -1.29 -27.60 10.45
CA ILE A 124 -1.87 -28.95 10.59
C ILE A 124 -3.13 -29.01 11.45
N HIS A 125 -3.44 -27.96 12.22
CA HIS A 125 -4.59 -27.97 13.13
C HIS A 125 -5.89 -27.56 12.45
N GLY A 126 -5.85 -26.65 11.46
CA GLY A 126 -7.05 -26.29 10.69
C GLY A 126 -8.21 -25.73 11.54
N ASP A 127 -7.92 -25.13 12.71
CA ASP A 127 -8.92 -24.87 13.77
C ASP A 127 -9.03 -23.41 14.21
N ARG A 128 -8.33 -22.49 13.52
CA ARG A 128 -8.31 -21.05 13.82
C ARG A 128 -8.34 -20.25 12.51
N GLY A 129 -8.91 -19.05 12.58
CA GLY A 129 -8.98 -18.11 11.46
C GLY A 129 -9.83 -16.89 11.80
N THR A 130 -9.72 -15.85 10.98
CA THR A 130 -10.61 -14.68 11.07
C THR A 130 -11.81 -14.92 10.15
N ALA A 131 -13.04 -14.80 10.68
CA ALA A 131 -14.25 -14.96 9.88
C ALA A 131 -14.72 -13.61 9.34
N THR A 132 -14.77 -12.60 10.21
CA THR A 132 -15.05 -11.22 9.83
C THR A 132 -14.04 -10.28 10.46
N ALA A 133 -13.66 -9.26 9.70
CA ALA A 133 -12.77 -8.21 10.16
C ALA A 133 -13.23 -6.86 9.65
N ARG A 134 -12.70 -5.81 10.27
CA ARG A 134 -12.92 -4.43 9.84
C ARG A 134 -11.60 -3.72 9.66
N VAL A 135 -11.47 -3.01 8.53
CA VAL A 135 -10.34 -2.13 8.27
C VAL A 135 -10.64 -0.73 8.81
N VAL A 136 -9.75 -0.24 9.68
CA VAL A 136 -9.82 1.08 10.30
C VAL A 136 -8.56 1.85 9.93
N LEU A 137 -8.71 3.07 9.46
CA LEU A 137 -7.60 3.94 9.09
C LEU A 137 -7.27 4.89 10.23
N LEU A 138 -5.98 5.04 10.49
CA LEU A 138 -5.43 5.83 11.58
C LEU A 138 -4.64 7.02 11.02
N LEU A 139 -4.71 8.16 11.69
CA LEU A 139 -3.81 9.30 11.49
C LEU A 139 -3.32 9.77 12.86
N ALA A 140 -2.02 9.64 13.13
CA ALA A 140 -1.44 9.95 14.43
C ALA A 140 -2.23 9.31 15.59
N ASP A 141 -2.44 7.99 15.50
CA ASP A 141 -3.21 7.17 16.44
C ASP A 141 -4.72 7.46 16.55
N ARG A 142 -5.26 8.41 15.76
CA ARG A 142 -6.70 8.72 15.73
C ARG A 142 -7.39 8.00 14.58
N VAL A 143 -8.57 7.46 14.84
CA VAL A 143 -9.42 6.89 13.79
C VAL A 143 -9.93 8.02 12.88
N VAL A 144 -9.62 7.93 11.59
CA VAL A 144 -10.06 8.90 10.57
C VAL A 144 -11.06 8.30 9.59
N ALA A 145 -11.08 6.97 9.46
CA ALA A 145 -12.11 6.25 8.74
C ALA A 145 -12.25 4.85 9.31
N ARG A 146 -13.46 4.30 9.19
CA ARG A 146 -13.81 2.95 9.60
C ARG A 146 -14.63 2.35 8.47
N GLY A 147 -14.13 1.29 7.85
CA GLY A 147 -14.86 0.54 6.82
C GLY A 147 -15.98 -0.30 7.41
N ASP A 148 -16.81 -0.87 6.56
CA ASP A 148 -17.77 -1.91 6.95
C ASP A 148 -17.04 -3.23 7.28
N PRO A 149 -17.68 -4.14 8.04
CA PRO A 149 -17.16 -5.50 8.20
C PRO A 149 -17.00 -6.18 6.84
N VAL A 150 -15.91 -6.90 6.68
CA VAL A 150 -15.65 -7.75 5.53
C VAL A 150 -15.53 -9.19 5.98
N GLU A 151 -16.10 -10.10 5.20
CA GLU A 151 -15.83 -11.52 5.35
C GLU A 151 -14.40 -11.79 4.87
N VAL A 152 -13.63 -12.51 5.68
CA VAL A 152 -12.30 -12.98 5.31
C VAL A 152 -12.46 -14.46 4.99
N PRO A 153 -12.36 -14.87 3.70
CA PRO A 153 -12.54 -16.26 3.32
C PRO A 153 -11.60 -17.16 4.12
N TRP A 154 -12.05 -18.36 4.47
CA TRP A 154 -11.29 -19.30 5.28
C TRP A 154 -11.48 -20.73 4.77
N LYS A 155 -10.39 -21.48 4.76
CA LYS A 155 -10.35 -22.92 4.50
C LYS A 155 -9.30 -23.56 5.40
N ALA A 156 -9.62 -24.72 5.96
CA ALA A 156 -8.73 -25.43 6.89
C ALA A 156 -7.41 -25.90 6.25
N ASP A 157 -7.35 -25.97 4.91
CA ASP A 157 -6.28 -26.57 4.14
C ASP A 157 -5.77 -25.68 2.99
N ALA A 158 -6.17 -24.41 2.96
CA ALA A 158 -5.78 -23.50 1.89
C ALA A 158 -5.61 -22.05 2.37
N ASP A 159 -4.57 -21.42 1.86
CA ASP A 159 -4.36 -19.99 2.04
C ASP A 159 -5.43 -19.22 1.26
N THR A 160 -6.03 -18.26 1.94
CA THR A 160 -7.18 -17.50 1.43
C THR A 160 -7.00 -16.04 1.80
N SER A 161 -7.54 -15.14 0.98
CA SER A 161 -7.41 -13.71 1.21
C SER A 161 -8.59 -12.92 0.68
N VAL A 162 -8.69 -11.68 1.16
CA VAL A 162 -9.63 -10.68 0.66
C VAL A 162 -8.91 -9.35 0.47
N THR A 163 -9.23 -8.67 -0.63
CA THR A 163 -8.75 -7.31 -0.91
C THR A 163 -9.83 -6.30 -0.55
N VAL A 164 -9.49 -5.36 0.33
CA VAL A 164 -10.38 -4.31 0.81
C VAL A 164 -9.94 -2.97 0.21
N PRO A 165 -10.79 -2.29 -0.59
CA PRO A 165 -10.48 -0.95 -1.07
C PRO A 165 -10.48 0.06 0.09
N LEU A 166 -9.55 1.00 0.05
CA LEU A 166 -9.43 2.06 1.06
C LEU A 166 -10.08 3.37 0.57
N PRO A 167 -10.80 4.10 1.44
CA PRO A 167 -11.29 5.43 1.10
C PRO A 167 -10.13 6.42 0.91
N LYS A 168 -10.34 7.43 0.06
CA LYS A 168 -9.35 8.47 -0.26
C LYS A 168 -9.20 9.53 0.87
N VAL A 169 -9.04 9.11 2.12
CA VAL A 169 -8.78 9.99 3.27
C VAL A 169 -7.28 10.12 3.54
N ARG A 170 -6.86 11.04 4.43
CA ARG A 170 -5.47 11.11 4.90
C ARG A 170 -5.32 10.20 6.12
N TRP A 171 -4.33 9.32 6.09
CA TRP A 171 -4.04 8.36 7.15
C TRP A 171 -2.55 8.00 7.07
N ASP A 172 -1.99 7.49 8.17
CA ASP A 172 -0.60 7.03 8.29
C ASP A 172 -0.49 5.61 8.87
N GLY A 173 -1.57 5.04 9.41
CA GLY A 173 -1.64 3.66 9.86
C GLY A 173 -2.94 2.97 9.48
N VAL A 174 -2.93 1.64 9.58
CA VAL A 174 -4.10 0.78 9.41
C VAL A 174 -4.25 -0.14 10.62
N ARG A 175 -5.47 -0.30 11.10
CA ARG A 175 -5.89 -1.26 12.12
C ARG A 175 -6.86 -2.26 11.49
N ILE A 176 -6.63 -3.54 11.76
CA ILE A 176 -7.56 -4.62 11.45
C ILE A 176 -8.20 -5.07 12.76
N GLU A 177 -9.51 -4.85 12.89
CA GLU A 177 -10.31 -5.30 14.03
C GLU A 177 -10.93 -6.66 13.67
N VAL A 178 -10.54 -7.73 14.37
CA VAL A 178 -11.13 -9.07 14.22
C VAL A 178 -12.44 -9.08 15.00
N GLU A 179 -13.57 -9.17 14.28
CA GLU A 179 -14.91 -9.12 14.88
C GLU A 179 -15.42 -10.53 15.23
N THR A 180 -15.28 -11.49 14.32
CA THR A 180 -15.61 -12.91 14.55
C THR A 180 -14.52 -13.84 14.03
N VAL A 181 -14.45 -15.05 14.60
CA VAL A 181 -13.37 -16.02 14.35
C VAL A 181 -13.92 -17.36 13.86
N HIS A 182 -13.07 -18.13 13.19
CA HIS A 182 -13.30 -19.55 12.89
C HIS A 182 -12.71 -20.44 13.99
N GLY A 183 -13.45 -21.50 14.34
CA GLY A 183 -13.00 -22.49 15.32
C GLY A 183 -12.78 -21.87 16.70
N ILE A 184 -11.57 -22.03 17.25
CA ILE A 184 -11.28 -21.67 18.65
C ILE A 184 -10.46 -20.38 18.81
N GLY A 185 -10.11 -19.69 17.72
CA GLY A 185 -9.32 -18.46 17.80
C GLY A 185 -9.14 -17.75 16.47
N GLY A 186 -8.87 -16.45 16.55
CA GLY A 186 -8.63 -15.57 15.40
C GLY A 186 -7.15 -15.37 15.10
N GLY A 187 -6.89 -14.70 13.99
CA GLY A 187 -5.53 -14.40 13.54
C GLY A 187 -5.51 -14.17 12.04
N LEU A 188 -4.38 -13.70 11.54
CA LEU A 188 -4.14 -13.45 10.14
C LEU A 188 -2.70 -13.89 9.82
N ALA A 189 -2.49 -14.37 8.60
CA ALA A 189 -1.17 -14.71 8.11
C ALA A 189 -0.38 -13.44 7.79
N GLU A 190 -0.94 -12.61 6.90
CA GLU A 190 -0.30 -11.41 6.40
C GLU A 190 -1.35 -10.30 6.20
N VAL A 191 -0.93 -9.05 6.43
CA VAL A 191 -1.64 -7.84 6.04
C VAL A 191 -0.75 -7.08 5.08
N GLN A 192 -1.19 -6.98 3.84
CA GLN A 192 -0.49 -6.20 2.82
C GLN A 192 -1.17 -4.83 2.68
N VAL A 193 -0.36 -3.79 2.58
CA VAL A 193 -0.83 -2.42 2.33
C VAL A 193 -0.32 -2.02 0.96
N LEU A 194 -1.21 -1.86 -0.02
CA LEU A 194 -0.82 -1.72 -1.42
C LEU A 194 -0.82 -0.27 -1.87
N VAL A 195 0.32 0.16 -2.43
CA VAL A 195 0.50 1.42 -3.17
C VAL A 195 0.86 1.07 -4.60
N ALA A 196 0.00 1.38 -5.57
CA ALA A 196 0.24 1.04 -6.97
C ALA A 196 0.66 -0.44 -7.19
N GLY A 197 0.02 -1.36 -6.45
CA GLY A 197 0.31 -2.80 -6.50
C GLY A 197 1.52 -3.26 -5.68
N ARG A 198 2.30 -2.35 -5.09
CA ARG A 198 3.44 -2.68 -4.23
C ARG A 198 3.02 -2.78 -2.77
N ASN A 199 3.40 -3.87 -2.10
CA ASN A 199 3.22 -4.02 -0.65
C ASN A 199 4.23 -3.16 0.12
N ILE A 200 3.74 -2.18 0.87
CA ILE A 200 4.56 -1.33 1.75
C ILE A 200 4.53 -1.79 3.21
N ALA A 201 3.72 -2.79 3.56
CA ALA A 201 3.59 -3.29 4.93
C ALA A 201 4.92 -3.67 5.60
N PRO A 202 5.92 -4.26 4.93
CA PRO A 202 7.21 -4.61 5.55
C PRO A 202 8.01 -3.41 6.11
N GLN A 203 7.66 -2.19 5.73
CA GLN A 203 8.29 -0.95 6.24
C GLN A 203 7.59 -0.41 7.50
N LEU A 204 6.40 -0.96 7.81
CA LEU A 204 5.57 -0.55 8.94
C LEU A 204 5.91 -1.40 10.18
N ARG A 205 5.63 -0.82 11.34
CA ARG A 205 5.72 -1.53 12.62
C ARG A 205 4.37 -2.13 12.95
N ALA A 206 4.36 -3.42 13.29
CA ALA A 206 3.19 -4.10 13.79
C ALA A 206 3.01 -3.92 15.31
N ARG A 207 1.76 -3.73 15.76
CA ARG A 207 1.35 -3.83 17.16
C ARG A 207 -0.03 -4.48 17.25
N ALA A 208 -0.27 -5.29 18.27
CA ALA A 208 -1.55 -5.98 18.44
C ALA A 208 -2.11 -5.79 19.85
N SER A 209 -3.43 -5.94 19.98
CA SER A 209 -4.12 -5.90 21.28
C SER A 209 -3.68 -7.05 22.20
N ALA A 210 -3.40 -8.20 21.60
CA ALA A 210 -2.95 -9.40 22.28
C ALA A 210 -2.26 -10.34 21.29
N CYS A 211 -1.49 -11.29 21.81
CA CYS A 211 -0.93 -12.41 21.06
C CYS A 211 -1.12 -13.68 21.88
N PHE A 212 -1.27 -14.83 21.21
CA PHE A 212 -1.13 -16.12 21.86
C PHE A 212 0.24 -16.19 22.57
N PRO A 213 0.34 -16.75 23.78
CA PRO A 213 1.57 -16.72 24.59
C PRO A 213 2.66 -17.68 24.05
N ASN A 214 3.06 -17.47 22.80
CA ASN A 214 4.12 -18.18 22.11
C ASN A 214 4.80 -17.18 21.15
N PRO A 215 6.14 -17.05 21.19
CA PRO A 215 6.89 -16.12 20.34
C PRO A 215 6.79 -16.40 18.84
N ALA A 216 6.24 -17.54 18.44
CA ALA A 216 5.97 -17.85 17.03
C ALA A 216 4.80 -17.04 16.44
N PHE A 217 3.88 -16.54 17.28
CA PHE A 217 2.59 -15.95 16.85
C PHE A 217 2.45 -14.45 17.17
N THR A 218 3.57 -13.75 17.24
CA THR A 218 3.65 -12.34 17.61
C THR A 218 3.22 -11.42 16.47
N ALA A 219 2.96 -10.15 16.78
CA ALA A 219 2.42 -9.18 15.82
C ALA A 219 3.35 -8.92 14.62
N ASP A 220 4.66 -9.04 14.78
CA ASP A 220 5.68 -8.88 13.73
C ASP A 220 5.58 -9.93 12.60
N ARG A 221 4.79 -10.98 12.78
CA ARG A 221 4.48 -11.95 11.71
C ARG A 221 3.51 -11.43 10.67
N ILE A 222 2.79 -10.35 10.95
CA ILE A 222 1.69 -9.91 10.08
C ILE A 222 2.15 -9.20 8.81
N ASN A 223 3.41 -8.78 8.75
CA ASN A 223 3.96 -8.03 7.64
C ASN A 223 5.36 -8.50 7.28
N ASP A 224 5.64 -9.77 7.52
CA ASP A 224 6.92 -10.41 7.21
C ASP A 224 7.00 -10.92 5.76
N GLY A 225 5.90 -10.81 5.01
CA GLY A 225 5.79 -11.23 3.61
C GLY A 225 5.41 -12.69 3.44
N VAL A 226 5.12 -13.43 4.52
CA VAL A 226 4.68 -14.83 4.47
C VAL A 226 3.16 -14.88 4.41
N THR A 227 2.61 -15.14 3.23
CA THR A 227 1.17 -15.20 3.00
C THR A 227 0.54 -16.57 3.29
N SER A 228 1.33 -17.52 3.77
CA SER A 228 0.90 -18.89 4.04
C SER A 228 1.02 -19.23 5.51
N SER A 229 0.04 -19.98 6.02
CA SER A 229 0.06 -20.47 7.40
C SER A 229 0.10 -22.00 7.50
N ALA A 230 0.44 -22.68 6.39
CA ALA A 230 0.47 -24.14 6.33
C ALA A 230 1.49 -24.79 7.27
N GLN A 231 2.60 -24.10 7.56
CA GLN A 231 3.56 -24.54 8.56
C GLN A 231 3.19 -23.98 9.92
N PHE A 232 3.01 -24.87 10.90
CA PHE A 232 2.73 -24.47 12.29
C PHE A 232 3.84 -23.53 12.82
N GLY A 233 3.44 -22.39 13.38
CA GLY A 233 4.39 -21.44 13.97
C GLY A 233 5.10 -20.50 12.99
N VAL A 234 4.68 -20.42 11.73
CA VAL A 234 5.36 -19.63 10.71
C VAL A 234 4.40 -18.72 9.98
N GLY A 235 4.70 -17.42 9.94
CA GLY A 235 4.02 -16.46 9.05
C GLY A 235 2.58 -16.14 9.42
N TYR A 236 2.22 -16.21 10.70
CA TYR A 236 0.92 -15.72 11.15
C TYR A 236 0.93 -15.17 12.58
N TRP A 237 0.15 -14.13 12.79
CA TRP A 237 -0.22 -13.63 14.10
C TRP A 237 -1.47 -14.38 14.60
N LEU A 238 -1.48 -14.72 15.89
CA LEU A 238 -2.56 -15.47 16.51
C LEU A 238 -3.08 -14.74 17.77
N LEU A 239 -4.40 -14.60 17.87
CA LEU A 239 -5.06 -14.10 19.07
C LEU A 239 -5.15 -15.19 20.16
N PRO A 240 -5.23 -14.79 21.45
CA PRO A 240 -5.72 -15.69 22.49
C PRO A 240 -7.10 -16.28 22.14
N THR A 241 -7.39 -17.50 22.57
CA THR A 241 -8.59 -18.27 22.20
C THR A 241 -9.89 -17.49 22.42
N VAL A 242 -10.77 -17.51 21.41
CA VAL A 242 -12.14 -16.95 21.39
C VAL A 242 -12.27 -15.45 21.72
N HIS A 243 -11.20 -14.68 21.67
CA HIS A 243 -11.23 -13.24 21.93
C HIS A 243 -11.18 -12.42 20.64
N PRO A 244 -12.11 -11.46 20.44
CA PRO A 244 -11.90 -10.37 19.51
C PRO A 244 -10.61 -9.63 19.85
N GLY A 245 -10.00 -9.03 18.84
CA GLY A 245 -8.78 -8.27 19.02
C GLY A 245 -8.44 -7.46 17.79
N TRP A 246 -7.29 -6.81 17.82
CA TRP A 246 -6.85 -6.02 16.68
C TRP A 246 -5.36 -6.15 16.46
N ILE A 247 -4.95 -5.90 15.23
CA ILE A 247 -3.56 -5.70 14.84
C ILE A 247 -3.46 -4.43 14.00
N GLU A 248 -2.36 -3.72 14.14
CA GLU A 248 -2.11 -2.44 13.47
C GLU A 248 -0.75 -2.39 12.84
N LEU A 249 -0.69 -1.74 11.69
CA LEU A 249 0.53 -1.35 11.02
C LEU A 249 0.64 0.18 11.02
N VAL A 250 1.70 0.69 11.64
CA VAL A 250 1.97 2.13 11.79
C VAL A 250 3.40 2.47 11.35
N PRO A 251 3.72 3.73 11.02
CA PRO A 251 5.08 4.09 10.62
C PRO A 251 6.08 3.86 11.75
N SER A 252 7.27 3.33 11.41
CA SER A 252 8.32 3.00 12.38
C SER A 252 8.94 4.24 13.07
N GLY A 253 8.74 5.43 12.51
CA GLY A 253 9.12 6.70 13.14
C GLY A 253 7.95 7.29 13.90
N GLY A 254 8.00 7.27 15.23
CA GLY A 254 7.10 8.08 16.05
C GLY A 254 7.34 9.55 15.76
N MET A 255 6.59 10.14 14.83
CA MET A 255 6.50 11.59 14.74
C MET A 255 5.65 12.04 15.93
N SER A 256 6.31 12.31 17.05
CA SER A 256 5.84 13.37 17.92
C SER A 256 5.79 14.63 17.07
N VAL A 257 4.60 14.97 16.57
CA VAL A 257 4.37 16.31 16.04
C VAL A 257 4.56 17.22 17.25
N PRO A 258 5.56 18.13 17.26
CA PRO A 258 5.67 19.09 18.34
C PRO A 258 4.39 19.91 18.33
N THR A 259 3.54 19.74 19.32
CA THR A 259 2.44 20.67 19.59
C THR A 259 3.08 22.01 19.94
N LYS A 260 2.96 22.98 19.05
CA LYS A 260 3.08 24.40 19.41
C LYS A 260 1.75 24.88 19.95
#